data_AF-A0AAU9IHK5-F1
#
_entry.id   AF-A0AAU9IHK5-F1
#
_cell.length_a   1.000
_cell.length_b   1.000
_cell.length_c   1.000
_cell.angle_alpha   90.00
_cell.angle_beta   90.00
_cell.angle_gamma   90.00
#
_symmetry.space_group_name_H-M   'P 1'
#
loop_
_entity.id
_entity.type
_entity.pdbx_description
1 polymer ?
#
loop_
_entity_poly.entity_id
_entity_poly.type
_entity_poly.pdbx_seq_one_letter_code
_entity_poly.pdbx_strand_id
1 'polypeptide(L)'
;MFTGDKRQVEPYDFLYYYSPSIPYDFPKERIPKNLCEKQLLLVFKCFLDYPKKSEDVRRARHCQKFSIEFNECKKRRDMDLYKEIRAWEEERVKNLKPELRAVYVNALKEEVSDLRSNFEQIPATDQNANKRWRINADILQTQWRIRYTEELLSKLVEQ
;
A
#
# COMPACT_ATOMS: atom_id res chain seq x y z
N MET A 1 -27.87 8.73 -12.56
CA MET A 1 -27.96 7.27 -12.32
C MET A 1 -26.55 6.71 -12.33
N PHE A 2 -26.02 6.31 -11.18
CA PHE A 2 -24.76 5.56 -11.08
C PHE A 2 -25.12 4.17 -10.57
N THR A 3 -25.32 3.23 -11.48
CA THR A 3 -25.37 1.80 -11.15
C THR A 3 -23.94 1.27 -11.21
N GLY A 4 -23.13 1.67 -10.22
CA GLY A 4 -21.83 1.05 -9.96
C GLY A 4 -22.06 -0.12 -9.02
N ASP A 5 -21.98 -1.33 -9.54
CA ASP A 5 -22.04 -2.56 -8.76
C ASP A 5 -20.87 -2.58 -7.75
N LYS A 6 -21.18 -2.38 -6.46
CA LYS A 6 -20.20 -2.28 -5.37
C LYS A 6 -19.63 -3.64 -4.92
N ARG A 7 -19.76 -4.69 -5.72
CA ARG A 7 -19.47 -6.08 -5.29
C ARG A 7 -18.11 -6.62 -5.71
N GLN A 8 -17.32 -5.85 -6.45
CA GLN A 8 -15.91 -6.16 -6.67
C GLN A 8 -15.06 -4.95 -6.28
N VAL A 9 -14.72 -4.89 -4.99
CA VAL A 9 -13.54 -4.14 -4.55
C VAL A 9 -12.36 -4.93 -5.10
N GLU A 10 -11.79 -4.48 -6.23
CA GLU A 10 -10.53 -5.04 -6.71
C GLU A 10 -9.51 -4.97 -5.56
N PRO A 11 -8.53 -5.89 -5.48
CA PRO A 11 -7.46 -5.85 -4.47
C PRO A 11 -6.55 -4.61 -4.62
N TYR A 12 -6.98 -3.59 -5.34
CA TYR A 12 -6.28 -2.35 -5.63
C TYR A 12 -6.97 -1.12 -5.04
N ASP A 13 -8.14 -1.24 -4.40
CA ASP A 13 -8.83 -0.10 -3.78
C ASP A 13 -8.09 0.45 -2.54
N PHE A 14 -7.27 -0.36 -1.86
CA PHE A 14 -6.39 0.17 -0.81
C PHE A 14 -5.20 0.98 -1.36
N LEU A 15 -4.85 0.82 -2.64
CA LEU A 15 -3.79 1.60 -3.29
C LEU A 15 -4.17 3.06 -3.50
N TYR A 16 -5.47 3.34 -3.54
CA TYR A 16 -5.98 4.70 -3.64
C TYR A 16 -5.55 5.57 -2.46
N TYR A 17 -5.20 4.91 -1.37
CA TYR A 17 -5.12 5.48 -0.05
C TYR A 17 -3.71 5.39 0.50
N TYR A 18 -3.03 4.24 0.31
CA TYR A 18 -1.70 4.03 0.84
C TYR A 18 -0.73 3.37 -0.13
N SER A 19 0.52 3.78 0.04
CA SER A 19 1.65 3.12 -0.54
C SER A 19 1.97 1.84 0.25
N PRO A 20 2.44 0.78 -0.43
CA PRO A 20 2.81 -0.46 0.25
C PRO A 20 3.86 -0.20 1.32
N SER A 21 3.73 -0.90 2.45
CA SER A 21 4.87 -1.10 3.34
C SER A 21 5.90 -1.98 2.67
N ILE A 22 7.16 -1.57 2.74
CA ILE A 22 8.27 -2.34 2.20
C ILE A 22 8.68 -3.40 3.23
N PRO A 23 8.71 -4.70 2.87
CA PRO A 23 9.27 -5.71 3.77
C PRO A 23 10.70 -5.37 4.18
N TYR A 24 11.09 -5.68 5.42
CA TYR A 24 12.38 -5.29 5.98
C TYR A 24 13.58 -5.73 5.11
N ASP A 25 13.52 -6.96 4.58
CA ASP A 25 14.57 -7.54 3.73
C ASP A 25 14.42 -7.22 2.23
N PHE A 26 13.50 -6.33 1.84
CA PHE A 26 13.24 -6.05 0.43
C PHE A 26 14.43 -5.32 -0.22
N PRO A 27 14.94 -5.79 -1.38
CA PRO A 27 16.10 -5.19 -2.04
C PRO A 27 15.81 -3.76 -2.50
N LYS A 28 16.69 -2.81 -2.15
CA LYS A 28 16.49 -1.37 -2.46
C LYS A 28 16.51 -1.09 -3.96
N GLU A 29 17.26 -1.88 -4.70
CA GLU A 29 17.39 -1.84 -6.15
C GLU A 29 16.09 -2.21 -6.90
N ARG A 30 15.16 -2.92 -6.24
CA ARG A 30 13.82 -3.21 -6.79
C ARG A 30 12.80 -2.09 -6.53
N ILE A 31 13.16 -1.05 -5.78
CA ILE A 31 12.28 0.10 -5.57
C ILE A 31 12.23 0.94 -6.86
N PRO A 32 11.03 1.32 -7.36
CA PRO A 32 10.91 2.17 -8.54
C PRO A 32 11.72 3.47 -8.40
N LYS A 33 12.54 3.78 -9.41
CA LYS A 33 13.37 5.00 -9.42
C LYS A 33 12.55 6.29 -9.47
N ASN A 34 11.36 6.25 -10.09
CA ASN A 34 10.48 7.41 -10.14
C ASN A 34 9.60 7.46 -8.88
N LEU A 35 9.93 8.38 -7.97
CA LEU A 35 9.20 8.57 -6.71
C LEU A 35 8.07 9.61 -6.80
N CYS A 36 7.72 10.07 -8.01
CA CYS A 36 6.75 11.13 -8.29
C CYS A 36 7.18 12.52 -7.81
N GLU A 37 8.49 12.75 -7.70
CA GLU A 37 9.11 13.98 -7.20
C GLU A 37 8.67 15.21 -8.01
N LYS A 38 8.65 15.09 -9.34
CA LYS A 38 8.22 16.17 -10.23
C LYS A 38 6.78 16.58 -9.95
N GLN A 39 5.85 15.63 -9.89
CA GLN A 39 4.44 15.92 -9.62
C GLN A 39 4.25 16.48 -8.21
N LEU A 40 4.99 15.94 -7.23
CA LEU A 40 4.97 16.44 -5.85
C LEU A 40 5.43 17.90 -5.77
N LEU A 41 6.51 18.25 -6.47
CA LEU A 41 7.00 19.63 -6.54
C LEU A 41 5.96 20.59 -7.16
N LEU A 42 5.24 20.16 -8.19
CA LEU A 42 4.17 20.96 -8.80
C LEU A 42 3.00 21.20 -7.83
N VAL A 43 2.63 20.17 -7.06
CA VAL A 43 1.60 20.30 -6.00
C VAL A 43 2.04 21.29 -4.93
N PHE A 44 3.27 21.17 -4.43
CA PHE A 44 3.79 22.09 -3.41
C PHE A 44 3.89 23.51 -3.92
N LYS A 45 4.42 23.70 -5.14
CA LYS A 45 4.48 25.02 -5.77
C LYS A 45 3.10 25.68 -5.81
N CYS A 46 2.08 24.94 -6.27
CA CYS A 46 0.71 25.46 -6.28
C CYS A 46 0.21 25.84 -4.89
N PHE A 47 0.44 25.02 -3.87
CA PHE A 47 0.02 25.34 -2.50
C PHE A 47 0.75 26.55 -1.90
N LEU A 48 1.99 26.80 -2.30
CA LEU A 48 2.77 27.97 -1.87
C LEU A 48 2.31 29.24 -2.58
N ASP A 49 1.95 29.16 -3.86
CA ASP A 49 1.45 30.29 -4.65
C ASP A 49 0.05 30.77 -4.16
N TYR A 50 -0.70 29.90 -3.47
CA TYR A 50 -2.04 30.19 -2.92
C TYR A 50 -2.14 29.88 -1.41
N PRO A 51 -1.65 30.76 -0.51
CA PRO A 51 -1.63 30.51 0.92
C PRO A 51 -3.01 30.44 1.58
N LYS A 52 -3.10 29.60 2.62
CA LYS A 52 -4.32 29.06 3.28
C LYS A 52 -5.31 30.09 3.88
N LYS A 53 -4.95 31.37 4.01
CA LYS A 53 -5.69 32.33 4.84
C LYS A 53 -6.73 33.17 4.09
N SER A 54 -6.79 33.15 2.75
CA SER A 54 -7.73 33.97 1.98
C SER A 54 -8.41 33.28 0.80
N GLU A 55 -7.95 32.08 0.40
CA GLU A 55 -8.29 31.52 -0.93
C GLU A 55 -8.52 30.00 -0.93
N ASP A 56 -9.01 29.38 0.15
CA ASP A 56 -9.13 27.91 0.22
C ASP A 56 -9.90 27.28 -0.95
N VAL A 57 -10.99 27.89 -1.41
CA VAL A 57 -11.77 27.41 -2.57
C VAL A 57 -11.01 27.61 -3.89
N ARG A 58 -10.33 28.75 -4.07
CA ARG A 58 -9.54 29.04 -5.28
C ARG A 58 -8.32 28.14 -5.36
N ARG A 59 -7.62 27.96 -4.24
CA ARG A 59 -6.51 27.01 -4.07
C ARG A 59 -6.95 25.58 -4.35
N ALA A 60 -8.07 25.13 -3.79
CA ALA A 60 -8.61 23.81 -4.07
C ALA A 60 -8.83 23.63 -5.57
N ARG A 61 -9.46 24.60 -6.24
CA ARG A 61 -9.73 24.55 -7.69
C ARG A 61 -8.46 24.56 -8.55
N HIS A 62 -7.48 25.41 -8.22
CA HIS A 62 -6.25 25.56 -9.02
C HIS A 62 -5.28 24.40 -8.80
N CYS A 63 -5.14 23.94 -7.56
CA CYS A 63 -4.23 22.86 -7.20
C CYS A 63 -4.83 21.46 -7.39
N GLN A 64 -6.13 21.35 -7.70
CA GLN A 64 -6.80 20.08 -7.96
C GLN A 64 -6.12 19.31 -9.10
N LYS A 65 -5.81 19.99 -10.22
CA LYS A 65 -5.15 19.35 -11.36
C LYS A 65 -3.82 18.72 -10.97
N PHE A 66 -2.95 19.46 -10.28
CA PHE A 66 -1.65 18.94 -9.84
C PHE A 66 -1.81 17.81 -8.82
N SER A 67 -2.79 17.91 -7.93
CA SER A 67 -3.10 16.83 -6.97
C SER A 67 -3.53 15.54 -7.68
N ILE A 68 -4.34 15.65 -8.74
CA ILE A 68 -4.76 14.50 -9.57
C ILE A 68 -3.54 13.87 -10.24
N GLU A 69 -2.72 14.67 -10.92
CA GLU A 69 -1.50 14.17 -11.60
C GLU A 69 -0.52 13.50 -10.63
N PHE A 70 -0.37 14.04 -9.42
CA PHE A 70 0.43 13.43 -8.37
C PHE A 70 -0.16 12.09 -7.91
N ASN A 71 -1.47 12.03 -7.66
CA ASN A 71 -2.14 10.80 -7.24
C ASN A 71 -2.07 9.71 -8.31
N GLU A 72 -2.20 10.06 -9.60
CA GLU A 72 -2.02 9.13 -10.71
C GLU A 72 -0.59 8.60 -10.82
N CYS A 73 0.41 9.47 -10.61
CA CYS A 73 1.79 9.03 -10.54
C CYS A 73 2.00 8.07 -9.35
N LYS A 74 1.55 8.47 -8.16
CA LYS A 74 1.64 7.66 -6.94
C LYS A 74 0.99 6.29 -7.14
N LYS A 75 -0.20 6.23 -7.75
CA LYS A 75 -0.91 4.98 -8.05
C LYS A 75 -0.07 4.05 -8.94
N ARG A 76 0.54 4.58 -10.01
CA ARG A 76 1.41 3.79 -10.90
C ARG A 76 2.63 3.26 -10.16
N ARG A 77 3.33 4.13 -9.42
CA ARG A 77 4.48 3.75 -8.59
C ARG A 77 4.13 2.66 -7.59
N ASP A 78 3.01 2.82 -6.89
CA ASP A 78 2.58 1.88 -5.85
C ASP A 78 2.18 0.54 -6.48
N MET A 79 1.48 0.53 -7.62
CA MET A 79 1.21 -0.69 -8.40
C MET A 79 2.49 -1.44 -8.79
N ASP A 80 3.49 -0.71 -9.30
CA ASP A 80 4.76 -1.32 -9.70
C ASP A 80 5.49 -1.88 -8.48
N LEU A 81 5.49 -1.16 -7.37
CA LEU A 81 6.09 -1.61 -6.12
C LEU A 81 5.40 -2.85 -5.54
N TYR A 82 4.06 -2.95 -5.61
CA TYR A 82 3.35 -4.17 -5.21
C TYR A 82 3.72 -5.37 -6.08
N LYS A 83 3.89 -5.19 -7.40
CA LYS A 83 4.35 -6.25 -8.30
C LYS A 83 5.76 -6.71 -7.93
N GLU A 84 6.67 -5.77 -7.67
CA GLU A 84 8.05 -6.08 -7.29
C GLU A 84 8.14 -6.79 -5.93
N ILE A 85 7.36 -6.36 -4.93
CA ILE A 85 7.25 -7.03 -3.62
C ILE A 85 6.79 -8.47 -3.81
N ARG A 86 5.73 -8.68 -4.61
CA ARG A 86 5.22 -10.03 -4.88
C ARG A 86 6.27 -10.88 -5.57
N ALA A 87 6.87 -10.39 -6.66
CA ALA A 87 7.86 -11.16 -7.43
C ALA A 87 9.05 -11.57 -6.55
N TRP A 88 9.58 -10.62 -5.78
CA TRP A 88 10.65 -10.88 -4.82
C TRP A 88 10.25 -11.91 -3.75
N GLU A 89 9.05 -11.79 -3.18
CA GLU A 89 8.60 -12.71 -2.13
C GLU A 89 8.35 -14.11 -2.69
N GLU A 90 7.79 -14.24 -3.89
CA GLU A 90 7.63 -15.52 -4.58
C GLU A 90 8.98 -16.18 -4.85
N GLU A 91 9.99 -15.43 -5.32
CA GLU A 91 11.37 -15.93 -5.49
C GLU A 91 11.96 -16.39 -4.14
N ARG A 92 11.83 -15.57 -3.10
CA ARG A 92 12.32 -15.89 -1.75
C ARG A 92 11.70 -17.19 -1.25
N VAL A 93 10.37 -17.32 -1.31
CA VAL A 93 9.64 -18.50 -0.83
C VAL A 93 9.98 -19.76 -1.61
N LYS A 94 10.11 -19.67 -2.95
CA LYS A 94 10.54 -20.82 -3.78
C LYS A 94 11.92 -21.33 -3.37
N ASN A 95 12.83 -20.42 -3.06
CA ASN A 95 14.21 -20.73 -2.66
C ASN A 95 14.36 -21.16 -1.18
N LEU A 96 13.31 -21.02 -0.36
CA LEU A 96 13.30 -21.58 0.99
C LEU A 96 13.23 -23.11 0.95
N LYS A 97 13.90 -23.75 1.90
CA LYS A 97 13.75 -25.18 2.16
C LYS A 97 12.28 -25.51 2.47
N PRO A 98 11.75 -26.68 2.07
CA PRO A 98 10.35 -27.03 2.27
C PRO A 98 9.85 -26.83 3.71
N GLU A 99 10.65 -27.21 4.70
CA GLU A 99 10.35 -27.07 6.13
C GLU A 99 10.23 -25.62 6.59
N LEU A 100 10.92 -24.68 5.93
CA LEU A 100 10.90 -23.24 6.27
C LEU A 100 9.74 -22.48 5.61
N ARG A 101 9.12 -23.06 4.57
CA ARG A 101 8.00 -22.42 3.86
C ARG A 101 6.78 -22.25 4.76
N ALA A 102 6.45 -23.27 5.55
CA ALA A 102 5.36 -23.19 6.52
C ALA A 102 5.67 -22.18 7.65
N VAL A 103 6.93 -22.15 8.12
CA VAL A 103 7.40 -21.18 9.11
C VAL A 103 7.23 -19.75 8.60
N TYR A 104 7.55 -19.49 7.34
CA TYR A 104 7.38 -18.18 6.71
C TYR A 104 5.93 -17.70 6.74
N VAL A 105 4.98 -18.55 6.33
CA VAL A 105 3.55 -18.21 6.36
C VAL A 105 3.05 -17.99 7.78
N ASN A 106 3.50 -18.79 8.74
CA ASN A 106 3.15 -18.61 10.14
C ASN A 106 3.66 -17.28 10.70
N ALA A 107 4.89 -16.88 10.36
CA ALA A 107 5.43 -15.57 10.74
C ALA A 107 4.58 -14.41 10.19
N LEU A 108 4.08 -14.51 8.95
CA LEU A 108 3.13 -13.52 8.41
C LEU A 108 1.79 -13.51 9.16
N LYS A 109 1.30 -14.67 9.59
CA LYS A 109 0.06 -14.78 10.38
C LYS A 109 0.24 -14.18 11.78
N GLU A 110 1.38 -14.39 12.41
CA GLU A 110 1.77 -13.73 13.67
C GLU A 110 1.84 -12.21 13.48
N GLU A 111 2.47 -11.72 12.41
CA GLU A 111 2.52 -10.29 12.07
C GLU A 111 1.11 -9.68 11.95
N VAL A 112 0.17 -10.36 11.29
CA VAL A 112 -1.23 -9.92 11.22
C VAL A 112 -1.90 -9.88 12.59
N SER A 113 -1.62 -10.88 13.44
CA SER A 113 -2.15 -10.93 14.80
C SER A 113 -1.66 -9.74 15.63
N ASP A 114 -0.37 -9.43 15.56
CA ASP A 114 0.23 -8.29 16.26
C ASP A 114 -0.32 -6.96 15.75
N LEU A 115 -0.44 -6.80 14.43
CA LEU A 115 -1.03 -5.60 13.83
C LEU A 115 -2.49 -5.39 14.26
N ARG A 116 -3.29 -6.47 14.36
CA ARG A 116 -4.68 -6.40 14.84
C ARG A 116 -4.76 -6.01 16.31
N SER A 117 -3.94 -6.63 17.16
CA SER A 117 -3.83 -6.27 18.58
C SER A 117 -3.46 -4.79 18.74
N ASN A 118 -2.46 -4.32 17.99
CA ASN A 118 -2.05 -2.92 17.98
C ASN A 118 -3.17 -1.98 17.49
N PHE A 119 -3.93 -2.40 16.47
CA PHE A 119 -5.06 -1.62 15.94
C PHE A 119 -6.19 -1.48 16.98
N GLU A 120 -6.51 -2.55 17.71
CA GLU A 120 -7.56 -2.56 18.74
C GLU A 120 -7.23 -1.66 19.92
N GLN A 121 -5.94 -1.55 20.29
CA GLN A 121 -5.48 -0.70 21.38
C GLN A 121 -5.52 0.80 21.08
N ILE A 122 -5.66 1.22 19.81
CA ILE A 122 -5.64 2.64 19.44
C ILE A 122 -7.05 3.24 19.52
N PRO A 123 -7.31 4.28 20.32
CA PRO A 123 -8.64 4.90 20.40
C PRO A 123 -9.13 5.43 19.05
N ALA A 124 -10.41 5.21 18.73
CA ALA A 124 -11.06 5.71 17.52
C ALA A 124 -11.40 7.21 17.62
N THR A 125 -10.37 8.06 17.65
CA THR A 125 -10.47 9.52 17.66
C THR A 125 -9.91 10.12 16.38
N ASP A 126 -10.30 11.35 16.03
CA ASP A 126 -9.79 12.06 14.85
C ASP A 126 -8.25 12.20 14.87
N GLN A 127 -7.67 12.40 16.07
CA GLN A 127 -6.22 12.46 16.27
C GLN A 127 -5.51 11.16 15.87
N ASN A 128 -6.17 10.02 16.05
CA ASN A 128 -5.65 8.70 15.76
C ASN A 128 -6.11 8.14 14.40
N ALA A 129 -6.96 8.85 13.66
CA ALA A 129 -7.55 8.36 12.42
C ALA A 129 -6.48 7.89 11.43
N ASN A 130 -5.44 8.70 11.19
CA ASN A 130 -4.32 8.34 10.30
C ASN A 130 -3.55 7.12 10.79
N LYS A 131 -3.30 7.02 12.11
CA LYS A 131 -2.56 5.89 12.69
C LYS A 131 -3.34 4.58 12.54
N ARG A 132 -4.62 4.58 12.93
CA ARG A 132 -5.52 3.43 12.76
C ARG A 132 -5.60 3.02 11.30
N TRP A 133 -5.81 4.01 10.42
CA TRP A 133 -5.95 3.77 9.00
C TRP A 133 -4.68 3.18 8.39
N ARG A 134 -3.48 3.59 8.84
CA ARG A 134 -2.20 3.03 8.36
C ARG A 134 -2.03 1.58 8.78
N ILE A 135 -2.26 1.28 10.05
CA ILE A 135 -2.16 -0.10 10.56
C ILE A 135 -3.16 -1.00 9.84
N ASN A 136 -4.38 -0.52 9.57
CA ASN A 136 -5.34 -1.29 8.78
C ASN A 136 -4.83 -1.57 7.36
N ALA A 137 -4.12 -0.63 6.73
CA ALA A 137 -3.50 -0.88 5.43
C ALA A 137 -2.40 -1.96 5.51
N ASP A 138 -1.60 -1.94 6.57
CA ASP A 138 -0.59 -2.99 6.84
C ASP A 138 -1.25 -4.36 7.05
N ILE A 139 -2.35 -4.44 7.80
CA ILE A 139 -3.14 -5.67 7.96
C ILE A 139 -3.59 -6.21 6.60
N LEU A 140 -4.19 -5.36 5.76
CA LEU A 140 -4.69 -5.76 4.44
C LEU A 140 -3.56 -6.22 3.52
N GLN A 141 -2.42 -5.53 3.55
CA GLN A 141 -1.25 -5.91 2.77
C GLN A 141 -0.69 -7.26 3.23
N THR A 142 -0.51 -7.47 4.55
CA THR A 142 0.04 -8.75 5.05
C THR A 142 -0.95 -9.89 4.83
N GLN A 143 -2.25 -9.67 4.90
CA GLN A 143 -3.26 -10.65 4.47
C GLN A 143 -3.19 -10.97 2.97
N TRP A 144 -2.93 -9.98 2.13
CA TRP A 144 -2.70 -10.20 0.70
C TRP A 144 -1.43 -11.05 0.47
N ARG A 145 -0.35 -10.77 1.20
CA ARG A 145 0.90 -11.57 1.20
C ARG A 145 0.66 -13.03 1.57
N ILE A 146 -0.09 -13.27 2.65
CA ILE A 146 -0.46 -14.64 3.07
C ILE A 146 -1.20 -15.37 1.96
N ARG A 147 -2.24 -14.76 1.37
CA ARG A 147 -3.08 -15.41 0.35
C ARG A 147 -2.27 -15.89 -0.85
N TYR A 148 -1.50 -15.01 -1.50
CA TYR A 148 -0.75 -15.46 -2.69
C TYR A 148 0.40 -16.39 -2.32
N THR A 149 0.95 -16.30 -1.11
CA THR A 149 2.00 -17.23 -0.66
C THR A 149 1.42 -18.62 -0.45
N GLU A 150 0.25 -18.75 0.20
CA GLU A 150 -0.44 -20.04 0.36
C GLU A 150 -0.84 -20.63 -1.00
N GLU A 151 -1.34 -19.82 -1.94
CA GLU A 151 -1.60 -20.24 -3.33
C GLU A 151 -0.33 -20.67 -4.09
N LEU A 152 0.82 -20.07 -3.81
CA LEU A 152 2.09 -20.49 -4.37
C LEU A 152 2.53 -21.84 -3.78
N LEU A 153 2.39 -22.02 -2.47
CA LEU A 153 2.80 -23.23 -1.77
C LEU A 153 1.98 -24.44 -2.20
N SER A 154 0.65 -24.29 -2.41
CA SER A 154 -0.18 -25.40 -2.90
C SER A 154 0.30 -25.92 -4.26
N LYS A 155 0.65 -25.01 -5.18
CA LYS A 155 1.18 -25.35 -6.52
C LYS A 155 2.55 -26.03 -6.48
N LEU A 156 3.36 -25.76 -5.47
CA LEU A 156 4.68 -26.37 -5.30
C LEU A 156 4.64 -27.78 -4.72
N VAL A 157 3.54 -28.17 -4.06
CA VAL A 157 3.33 -29.53 -3.53
C VAL A 157 2.81 -30.47 -4.62
N GLU A 158 2.16 -29.93 -5.65
CA GLU A 158 1.65 -30.68 -6.82
C GLU A 158 2.75 -31.03 -7.86
N GLN A 159 3.99 -30.56 -7.66
CA GLN A 159 5.14 -30.79 -8.54
C GLN A 159 6.13 -31.78 -7.92
#